data_AF-A0A6M0AUY5-F1
#
_entry.id   AF-A0A6M0AUY5-F1
#
_cell.length_a   1.000
_cell.length_b   1.000
_cell.length_c   1.000
_cell.angle_alpha   90.00
_cell.angle_beta   90.00
_cell.angle_gamma   90.00
#
_symmetry.space_group_name_H-M   'P 1'
#
loop_
_entity.id
_entity.type
_entity.pdbx_description
1 polymer ?
#
loop_
_entity_poly.entity_id
_entity_poly.type
_entity_poly.pdbx_seq_one_letter_code
_entity_poly.pdbx_strand_id
1 'polypeptide(L)'
;GAGLFTENVNATGIRSMKEPGSAYNDPRLGKDPQPGHMRDIYTGSQDNGGVHINSGIPNRAFYIAALDIGGYAWDKAGWIWYLTLRDKLGSTSDFEDAARETYKVAGDRFGVGSLEQKAVRKGWEEVGVEIIEQPPTPQPPEPPGCAAGAPDFIRSFFTPS
;
A
#
# COMPACT_ATOMS: atom_id res chain seq x y z
N GLY A 1 -5.36 20.17 -1.68
CA GLY A 1 -5.22 21.63 -1.84
C GLY A 1 -6.45 22.34 -1.34
N ALA A 2 -6.75 22.24 -0.05
CA ALA A 2 -7.76 23.09 0.58
C ALA A 2 -7.24 24.53 0.62
N GLY A 3 -8.13 25.52 0.48
CA GLY A 3 -7.76 26.94 0.46
C GLY A 3 -7.09 27.43 -0.84
N LEU A 4 -6.98 26.58 -1.86
CA LEU A 4 -6.46 26.99 -3.17
C LEU A 4 -7.50 27.75 -4.01
N PHE A 5 -8.78 27.44 -3.83
CA PHE A 5 -9.86 28.10 -4.56
C PHE A 5 -10.30 29.37 -3.86
N THR A 6 -10.65 30.39 -4.65
CA THR A 6 -11.27 31.62 -4.13
C THR A 6 -12.65 31.30 -3.53
N GLU A 7 -13.16 32.16 -2.65
CA GLU A 7 -14.48 32.03 -2.03
C GLU A 7 -15.65 31.88 -3.03
N ASN A 8 -15.46 32.31 -4.28
CA ASN A 8 -16.46 32.22 -5.36
C ASN A 8 -16.56 30.84 -6.02
N VAL A 9 -15.85 29.83 -5.54
CA VAL A 9 -15.86 28.46 -6.08
C VAL A 9 -16.41 27.51 -5.03
N ASN A 10 -17.42 26.72 -5.40
CA ASN A 10 -18.01 25.73 -4.51
C ASN A 10 -17.14 24.46 -4.41
N ALA A 11 -16.03 24.57 -3.70
CA ALA A 11 -15.05 23.50 -3.52
C ALA A 11 -14.41 23.53 -2.12
N THR A 12 -14.28 22.36 -1.51
CA THR A 12 -13.50 22.17 -0.27
C THR A 12 -12.01 21.99 -0.59
N GLY A 13 -11.68 21.56 -1.81
CA GLY A 13 -10.33 21.39 -2.33
C GLY A 13 -10.36 20.69 -3.68
N ILE A 14 -9.19 20.33 -4.20
CA ILE A 14 -9.09 19.63 -5.49
C ILE A 14 -9.57 18.16 -5.40
N ARG A 15 -9.38 17.52 -4.25
CA ARG A 15 -9.70 16.10 -3.99
C ARG A 15 -10.07 15.91 -2.53
N SER A 16 -10.84 14.86 -2.26
CA SER A 16 -11.16 14.39 -0.91
C SER A 16 -10.64 12.96 -0.77
N MET A 17 -9.69 12.73 0.15
CA MET A 17 -9.22 11.37 0.45
C MET A 17 -10.26 10.57 1.24
N LYS A 18 -11.04 11.26 2.09
CA LYS A 18 -12.10 10.66 2.91
C LYS A 18 -13.27 10.17 2.07
N GLU A 19 -13.69 11.00 1.13
CA GLU A 19 -14.90 10.82 0.34
C GLU A 19 -14.65 11.30 -1.10
N PRO A 20 -13.95 10.50 -1.94
CA PRO A 20 -13.69 10.85 -3.33
C PRO A 20 -14.99 11.16 -4.09
N GLY A 21 -14.98 12.18 -4.94
CA GLY A 21 -16.16 12.63 -5.67
C GLY A 21 -16.97 13.73 -4.97
N SER A 22 -16.59 14.12 -3.74
CA SER A 22 -17.25 15.18 -2.97
C SER A 22 -16.43 16.47 -2.81
N ALA A 23 -15.24 16.56 -3.43
CA ALA A 23 -14.35 17.70 -3.20
C ALA A 23 -14.91 19.03 -3.75
N TYR A 24 -15.65 18.97 -4.85
CA TYR A 24 -16.29 20.14 -5.47
C TYR A 24 -17.52 19.75 -6.30
N ASN A 25 -18.45 20.70 -6.41
CA ASN A 25 -19.57 20.67 -7.34
C ASN A 25 -19.91 22.12 -7.71
N ASP A 26 -19.28 22.60 -8.77
CA ASP A 26 -19.24 24.01 -9.13
C ASP A 26 -19.63 24.20 -10.61
N PRO A 27 -20.43 25.22 -10.97
CA PRO A 27 -20.85 25.44 -12.36
C PRO A 27 -19.69 25.63 -13.36
N ARG A 28 -18.53 26.10 -12.90
CA ARG A 28 -17.34 26.34 -13.75
C ARG A 28 -16.40 25.15 -13.79
N LEU A 29 -16.26 24.42 -12.68
CA LEU A 29 -15.34 23.27 -12.58
C LEU A 29 -16.02 21.93 -12.90
N GLY A 30 -17.35 21.88 -12.87
CA GLY A 30 -18.11 20.64 -12.90
C GLY A 30 -18.16 19.98 -11.53
N LYS A 31 -18.33 18.66 -11.53
CA LYS A 31 -18.35 17.81 -10.33
C LYS A 31 -17.07 16.98 -10.26
N ASP A 32 -16.53 16.81 -9.05
CA ASP A 32 -15.42 15.89 -8.78
C ASP A 32 -15.72 14.48 -9.34
N PRO A 33 -14.93 13.97 -10.32
CA PRO A 33 -15.22 12.72 -10.99
C PRO A 33 -14.64 11.50 -10.26
N GLN A 34 -13.92 11.67 -9.15
CA GLN A 34 -13.16 10.57 -8.55
C GLN A 34 -14.06 9.48 -7.93
N PRO A 35 -13.97 8.21 -8.37
CA PRO A 35 -14.60 7.11 -7.65
C PRO A 35 -13.87 6.83 -6.32
N GLY A 36 -14.63 6.41 -5.32
CA GLY A 36 -14.12 5.92 -4.05
C GLY A 36 -14.16 4.39 -3.90
N HIS A 37 -14.55 3.67 -4.96
CA HIS A 37 -14.72 2.21 -4.95
C HIS A 37 -14.50 1.61 -6.34
N MET A 38 -13.96 0.38 -6.40
CA MET A 38 -13.62 -0.34 -7.64
C MET A 38 -14.81 -0.58 -8.57
N ARG A 39 -16.00 -0.80 -8.04
CA ARG A 39 -17.25 -0.93 -8.82
C ARG A 39 -17.52 0.27 -9.76
N ASP A 40 -16.98 1.44 -9.41
CA ASP A 40 -17.18 2.70 -10.11
C ASP A 40 -15.90 3.12 -10.88
N ILE A 41 -14.95 2.19 -11.07
CA ILE A 41 -13.67 2.47 -11.74
C ILE A 41 -13.89 3.01 -13.15
N TYR A 42 -13.17 4.07 -13.49
CA TYR A 42 -13.16 4.60 -14.84
C TYR A 42 -12.28 3.74 -15.74
N THR A 43 -12.82 3.28 -16.86
CA THR A 43 -12.16 2.39 -17.83
C THR A 43 -11.97 3.01 -19.22
N GLY A 44 -12.28 4.30 -19.37
CA GLY A 44 -12.08 5.03 -20.62
C GLY A 44 -10.62 5.41 -20.88
N SER A 45 -10.37 6.03 -22.03
CA SER A 45 -9.01 6.40 -22.47
C SER A 45 -8.56 7.80 -22.06
N GLN A 46 -9.45 8.63 -21.52
CA GLN A 46 -9.07 9.99 -21.09
C GLN A 46 -8.13 9.92 -19.89
N ASP A 47 -7.38 11.01 -19.65
CA ASP A 47 -6.52 11.14 -18.48
C ASP A 47 -5.53 9.95 -18.32
N ASN A 48 -4.95 9.53 -19.45
CA ASN A 48 -4.05 8.38 -19.55
C ASN A 48 -4.62 7.09 -18.95
N GLY A 49 -5.92 6.83 -19.14
CA GLY A 49 -6.63 5.71 -18.50
C GLY A 49 -7.20 6.06 -17.12
N GLY A 50 -7.44 7.35 -16.85
CA GLY A 50 -8.04 7.85 -15.62
C GLY A 50 -7.10 7.87 -14.42
N VAL A 51 -5.81 8.17 -14.59
CA VAL A 51 -4.84 8.13 -13.48
C VAL A 51 -5.19 9.09 -12.34
N HIS A 52 -5.70 10.29 -12.65
CA HIS A 52 -6.17 11.23 -11.65
C HIS A 52 -7.59 10.90 -11.21
N ILE A 53 -8.44 10.39 -12.10
CA ILE A 53 -9.83 9.98 -11.78
C ILE A 53 -9.80 8.84 -10.74
N ASN A 54 -9.18 7.71 -11.08
CA ASN A 54 -9.17 6.49 -10.27
C ASN A 54 -8.34 6.59 -8.98
N SER A 55 -7.52 7.64 -8.81
CA SER A 55 -6.72 7.84 -7.59
C SER A 55 -7.54 7.99 -6.31
N GLY A 56 -8.85 8.27 -6.40
CA GLY A 56 -9.76 8.29 -5.26
C GLY A 56 -9.82 6.94 -4.51
N ILE A 57 -9.72 5.82 -5.24
CA ILE A 57 -9.79 4.47 -4.68
C ILE A 57 -8.64 4.20 -3.68
N PRO A 58 -7.36 4.29 -4.06
CA PRO A 58 -6.26 4.09 -3.11
C PRO A 58 -6.18 5.19 -2.04
N ASN A 59 -6.65 6.42 -2.33
CA ASN A 59 -6.73 7.47 -1.32
C ASN A 59 -7.70 7.14 -0.19
N ARG A 60 -8.89 6.61 -0.52
CA ARG A 60 -9.89 6.19 0.46
C ARG A 60 -9.41 4.97 1.26
N ALA A 61 -8.73 4.02 0.61
CA ALA A 61 -8.12 2.88 1.30
C ALA A 61 -7.10 3.34 2.37
N PHE A 62 -6.19 4.26 2.01
CA PHE A 62 -5.24 4.85 2.96
C PHE A 62 -5.94 5.59 4.10
N TYR A 63 -6.95 6.41 3.79
CA TYR A 63 -7.69 7.16 4.81
C TYR A 63 -8.32 6.23 5.85
N ILE A 64 -8.97 5.15 5.42
CA ILE A 64 -9.60 4.16 6.31
C ILE A 64 -8.54 3.46 7.15
N ALA A 65 -7.46 2.97 6.53
CA ALA A 65 -6.38 2.30 7.25
C ALA A 65 -5.73 3.22 8.29
N ALA A 66 -5.44 4.48 7.94
CA ALA A 66 -4.86 5.45 8.86
C ALA A 66 -5.77 5.77 10.04
N LEU A 67 -7.09 5.88 9.82
CA LEU A 67 -8.06 6.08 10.90
C LEU A 67 -8.12 4.87 11.85
N ASP A 68 -8.17 3.66 11.31
CA ASP A 68 -8.26 2.44 12.10
C ASP A 68 -6.98 2.16 12.90
N ILE A 69 -5.81 2.50 12.34
CA ILE A 69 -4.53 2.42 13.06
C ILE A 69 -4.45 3.47 14.18
N GLY A 70 -5.00 4.66 13.94
CA GLY A 70 -4.98 5.77 14.88
C GLY A 70 -3.59 6.41 15.07
N GLY A 71 -3.53 7.39 15.97
CA GLY A 71 -2.32 8.19 16.18
C GLY A 71 -2.01 9.10 14.98
N TYR A 72 -0.74 9.43 14.80
CA TYR A 72 -0.33 10.21 13.64
C TYR A 72 -0.22 9.33 12.40
N ALA A 73 -0.91 9.73 11.32
CA ALA A 73 -0.97 8.95 10.09
C ALA A 73 0.42 8.66 9.49
N TRP A 74 1.40 9.53 9.70
CA TRP A 74 2.76 9.33 9.18
C TRP A 74 3.58 8.29 9.96
N ASP A 75 3.26 7.99 11.22
CA ASP A 75 4.08 7.09 12.06
C ASP A 75 3.99 5.64 11.64
N LYS A 76 2.80 5.19 11.23
CA LYS A 76 2.52 3.78 10.90
C LYS A 76 1.95 3.61 9.50
N ALA A 77 0.77 4.16 9.22
CA ALA A 77 0.13 4.05 7.90
C ALA A 77 1.03 4.64 6.79
N GLY A 78 1.57 5.83 7.01
CA GLY A 78 2.49 6.49 6.09
C GLY A 78 3.77 5.67 5.85
N TRP A 79 4.33 5.07 6.90
CA TRP A 79 5.50 4.17 6.78
C TRP A 79 5.18 2.92 5.95
N ILE A 80 4.01 2.30 6.14
CA ILE A 80 3.58 1.15 5.36
C ILE A 80 3.50 1.53 3.87
N TRP A 81 2.76 2.60 3.54
CA TRP A 81 2.61 3.06 2.15
C TRP A 81 3.95 3.47 1.53
N TYR A 82 4.80 4.16 2.28
CA TYR A 82 6.12 4.58 1.80
C TYR A 82 7.02 3.38 1.48
N LEU A 83 7.12 2.41 2.39
CA LEU A 83 7.94 1.21 2.17
C LEU A 83 7.40 0.37 1.01
N THR A 84 6.08 0.22 0.89
CA THR A 84 5.47 -0.48 -0.25
C THR A 84 5.81 0.20 -1.57
N LEU A 85 5.64 1.52 -1.67
CA LEU A 85 5.97 2.27 -2.89
C LEU A 85 7.45 2.19 -3.25
N ARG A 86 8.35 2.28 -2.25
CA ARG A 86 9.79 2.31 -2.47
C ARG A 86 10.36 0.94 -2.84
N ASP A 87 9.88 -0.12 -2.18
CA ASP A 87 10.56 -1.42 -2.17
C ASP A 87 9.78 -2.56 -2.84
N LYS A 88 8.47 -2.41 -3.07
CA LYS A 88 7.60 -3.52 -3.49
C LYS A 88 6.90 -3.31 -4.83
N LEU A 89 6.52 -2.08 -5.17
CA LEU A 89 5.78 -1.81 -6.41
C LEU A 89 6.72 -1.58 -7.60
N GLY A 90 6.28 -2.05 -8.76
CA GLY A 90 6.93 -1.83 -10.04
C GLY A 90 6.16 -0.84 -10.92
N SER A 91 6.72 -0.52 -12.08
CA SER A 91 6.11 0.42 -13.04
C SER A 91 4.77 -0.05 -13.63
N THR A 92 4.45 -1.34 -13.48
CA THR A 92 3.21 -1.96 -13.99
C THR A 92 2.30 -2.48 -12.88
N SER A 93 2.58 -2.16 -11.61
CA SER A 93 1.75 -2.61 -10.50
C SER A 93 0.36 -1.97 -10.55
N ASP A 94 -0.66 -2.77 -10.24
CA ASP A 94 -2.05 -2.34 -10.16
C ASP A 94 -2.52 -2.17 -8.70
N PHE A 95 -3.82 -1.99 -8.51
CA PHE A 95 -4.40 -1.84 -7.17
C PHE A 95 -4.38 -3.13 -6.35
N GLU A 96 -4.45 -4.30 -6.99
CA GLU A 96 -4.37 -5.59 -6.28
C GLU A 96 -2.95 -5.83 -5.78
N ASP A 97 -1.94 -5.51 -6.58
CA ASP A 97 -0.54 -5.51 -6.18
C ASP A 97 -0.30 -4.55 -5.00
N ALA A 98 -0.81 -3.31 -5.08
CA ALA A 98 -0.70 -2.34 -4.00
C ALA A 98 -1.37 -2.84 -2.70
N ALA A 99 -2.55 -3.45 -2.80
CA ALA A 99 -3.26 -4.01 -1.66
C ALA A 99 -2.47 -5.14 -1.00
N ARG A 100 -2.03 -6.10 -1.80
CA ARG A 100 -1.25 -7.25 -1.34
C ARG A 100 0.06 -6.82 -0.68
N GLU A 101 0.81 -5.92 -1.32
CA GLU A 101 2.13 -5.54 -0.83
C GLU A 101 2.07 -4.61 0.38
N THR A 102 1.07 -3.74 0.50
CA THR A 102 0.85 -2.98 1.75
C THR A 102 0.48 -3.90 2.91
N TYR A 103 -0.34 -4.93 2.67
CA TYR A 103 -0.70 -5.92 3.69
C TYR A 103 0.49 -6.76 4.17
N LYS A 104 1.35 -7.19 3.25
CA LYS A 104 2.60 -7.90 3.59
C LYS A 104 3.53 -7.00 4.40
N VAL A 105 3.80 -5.78 3.94
CA VAL A 105 4.67 -4.82 4.64
C VAL A 105 4.16 -4.51 6.04
N ALA A 106 2.85 -4.39 6.24
CA ALA A 106 2.25 -4.22 7.55
C ALA A 106 2.51 -5.43 8.46
N GLY A 107 2.34 -6.65 7.95
CA GLY A 107 2.64 -7.88 8.67
C GLY A 107 4.12 -8.04 9.02
N ASP A 108 5.02 -7.76 8.06
CA ASP A 108 6.47 -7.86 8.25
C ASP A 108 6.96 -6.89 9.32
N ARG A 109 6.36 -5.69 9.40
CA ARG A 109 6.84 -4.61 10.29
C ARG A 109 6.18 -4.61 11.66
N PHE A 110 4.90 -4.96 11.75
CA PHE A 110 4.12 -4.88 12.99
C PHE A 110 3.65 -6.24 13.51
N GLY A 111 3.94 -7.32 12.78
CA GLY A 111 3.55 -8.69 13.11
C GLY A 111 2.34 -9.16 12.31
N VAL A 112 2.32 -10.45 11.97
CA VAL A 112 1.18 -11.08 11.30
C VAL A 112 -0.03 -11.07 12.23
N GLY A 113 -1.18 -10.61 11.72
CA GLY A 113 -2.43 -10.43 12.48
C GLY A 113 -2.47 -9.17 13.35
N SER A 114 -1.48 -8.28 13.23
CA SER A 114 -1.45 -6.97 13.92
C SER A 114 -2.65 -6.08 13.56
N LEU A 115 -2.87 -5.05 14.38
CA LEU A 115 -3.88 -4.03 14.11
C LEU A 115 -3.62 -3.36 12.76
N GLU A 116 -2.37 -3.03 12.48
CA GLU A 116 -1.93 -2.36 11.27
C GLU A 116 -2.22 -3.21 10.02
N GLN A 117 -1.88 -4.49 10.07
CA GLN A 117 -2.15 -5.40 8.96
C GLN A 117 -3.66 -5.57 8.71
N LYS A 118 -4.46 -5.70 9.77
CA LYS A 118 -5.93 -5.79 9.67
C LYS A 118 -6.56 -4.49 9.15
N ALA A 119 -6.06 -3.34 9.59
CA ALA A 119 -6.53 -2.03 9.14
C ALA A 119 -6.23 -1.80 7.64
N VAL A 120 -5.06 -2.22 7.16
CA VAL A 120 -4.73 -2.19 5.73
C VAL A 120 -5.69 -3.07 4.94
N ARG A 121 -5.90 -4.31 5.37
CA ARG A 121 -6.87 -5.24 4.75
C ARG A 121 -8.25 -4.59 4.65
N LYS A 122 -8.78 -4.09 5.76
CA LYS A 122 -10.08 -3.43 5.80
C LYS A 122 -10.14 -2.22 4.86
N GLY A 123 -9.10 -1.38 4.83
CA GLY A 123 -9.05 -0.22 3.95
C GLY A 123 -9.20 -0.57 2.47
N TRP A 124 -8.53 -1.64 2.02
CA TRP A 124 -8.64 -2.12 0.63
C TRP A 124 -9.97 -2.80 0.35
N GLU A 125 -10.46 -3.64 1.26
CA GLU A 125 -11.75 -4.32 1.12
C GLU A 125 -12.91 -3.31 1.04
N GLU A 126 -12.87 -2.22 1.83
CA GLU A 126 -13.87 -1.13 1.81
C GLU A 126 -13.92 -0.32 0.50
N VAL A 127 -12.88 -0.41 -0.34
CA VAL A 127 -12.86 0.18 -1.68
C VAL A 127 -13.01 -0.88 -2.78
N GLY A 128 -13.31 -2.12 -2.40
CA GLY A 128 -13.62 -3.22 -3.33
C GLY A 128 -12.38 -3.90 -3.91
N VAL A 129 -11.25 -3.87 -3.22
CA VAL A 129 -10.04 -4.62 -3.59
C VAL A 129 -9.80 -5.70 -2.54
N GLU A 130 -10.03 -6.96 -2.92
CA GLU A 130 -9.85 -8.09 -2.01
C GLU A 130 -8.37 -8.49 -1.90
N ILE A 131 -7.92 -8.75 -0.67
CA ILE A 131 -6.57 -9.27 -0.43
C ILE A 131 -6.63 -10.79 -0.36
N ILE A 132 -6.36 -11.42 -1.50
CA ILE A 132 -6.19 -12.87 -1.60
C ILE A 132 -4.79 -13.21 -1.11
N GLU A 133 -4.72 -13.85 0.06
CA GLU A 133 -3.46 -14.42 0.55
C GLU A 133 -3.07 -15.57 -0.36
N GLN A 134 -2.01 -15.38 -1.15
CA GLN A 134 -1.42 -16.52 -1.85
C GLN A 134 -0.75 -17.44 -0.82
N PRO A 135 -0.95 -18.76 -0.90
CA PRO A 135 -0.19 -19.69 -0.08
C PRO A 135 1.31 -19.44 -0.29
N PRO A 136 2.15 -19.65 0.74
CA PRO A 136 3.57 -19.39 0.63
C PRO A 136 4.11 -20.07 -0.63
N THR A 137 4.71 -19.28 -1.54
CA THR A 137 5.44 -19.82 -2.67
C THR A 137 6.51 -20.75 -2.11
N PRO A 138 6.62 -22.01 -2.59
CA PRO A 138 7.73 -22.87 -2.18
C PRO A 138 9.01 -22.10 -2.41
N GLN A 139 9.77 -21.82 -1.34
CA GLN A 139 11.10 -21.27 -1.50
C GLN A 139 11.88 -22.27 -2.35
N PRO A 140 12.60 -21.83 -3.41
CA PRO A 140 13.58 -22.68 -4.05
C PRO A 140 14.46 -23.29 -2.96
N PRO A 141 14.81 -24.59 -3.05
CA PRO A 141 15.69 -25.20 -2.06
C PRO A 141 16.92 -24.30 -1.90
N GLU A 142 17.28 -24.00 -0.65
CA GLU A 142 18.52 -23.28 -0.38
C GLU A 142 19.63 -23.99 -1.16
N PRO A 143 20.47 -23.25 -1.91
CA PRO A 143 21.59 -23.88 -2.59
C PRO A 143 22.38 -24.64 -1.51
N PRO A 144 22.79 -25.90 -1.76
CA PRO A 144 23.54 -26.65 -0.78
C PRO A 144 24.72 -25.78 -0.36
N GLY A 145 24.71 -25.38 0.91
CA GLY A 145 25.77 -24.56 1.48
C GLY A 145 27.08 -25.22 1.10
N CYS A 146 28.00 -24.44 0.52
CA CYS A 146 29.37 -24.89 0.33
C CYS A 146 29.92 -25.24 1.71
N ALA A 147 29.79 -26.51 2.08
CA ALA A 147 30.61 -27.15 3.08
C ALA A 147 32.02 -27.12 2.48
N ALA A 148 32.75 -26.04 2.75
CA ALA A 148 34.19 -26.04 2.66
C ALA A 148 34.66 -27.07 3.68
N GLY A 149 34.82 -28.31 3.22
CA GLY A 149 35.55 -29.33 3.94
C GLY A 149 36.97 -28.84 4.10
N ALA A 150 37.32 -28.41 5.31
CA ALA A 150 38.70 -28.44 5.76
C ALA A 150 39.00 -29.90 6.15
N PRO A 151 39.95 -30.60 5.51
CA PRO A 151 40.31 -31.94 5.93
C PRO A 151 41.08 -31.87 7.25
N ASP A 152 40.55 -32.53 8.27
CA ASP A 152 41.24 -32.88 9.52
C ASP A 152 42.39 -33.85 9.22
N PHE A 153 43.58 -33.30 9.01
CA PHE A 153 44.82 -34.04 9.16
C PHE A 153 45.94 -33.05 9.48
N ILE A 154 46.27 -32.91 10.77
CA ILE A 154 47.64 -32.90 11.34
C ILE A 154 47.61 -32.44 12.82
N ARG A 155 48.11 -33.35 13.67
CA ARG A 155 48.80 -33.18 14.97
C ARG A 155 48.00 -32.88 16.26
N SER A 156 47.80 -33.99 16.98
CA SER A 156 48.30 -34.14 18.37
C SER A 156 49.67 -33.46 18.52
N PHE A 157 49.81 -32.52 19.47
CA PHE A 157 50.89 -32.39 20.46
C PHE A 157 50.67 -31.07 21.24
N PHE A 158 50.87 -31.14 22.57
CA PHE A 158 50.86 -30.09 23.60
C PHE A 158 49.58 -29.88 24.42
N THR A 159 49.51 -30.59 25.55
CA THR A 159 48.96 -30.13 26.84
C THR A 159 49.92 -29.11 27.50
N PRO A 160 49.41 -28.20 28.35
CA PRO A 160 50.19 -27.61 29.42
C PRO A 160 49.74 -28.11 30.81
N SER A 161 50.69 -28.17 31.73
CA SER A 161 50.52 -28.42 33.17
C SER A 161 49.81 -27.29 33.90
#